data_AF-X8AP59-F1
#
_entry.id   AF-X8AP59-F1
#
_cell.length_a   1.000
_cell.length_b   1.000
_cell.length_c   1.000
_cell.angle_alpha   90.00
_cell.angle_beta   90.00
_cell.angle_gamma   90.00
#
_symmetry.space_group_name_H-M   'P 1'
#
loop_
_entity.id
_entity.type
_entity.pdbx_description
1 polymer ?
#
loop_
_entity_poly.entity_id
_entity_poly.type
_entity_poly.pdbx_seq_one_letter_code
_entity_poly.pdbx_strand_id
1 'polypeptide(L)'
;MTLTLGIDVAVRAAHQATLSRDGKTVWRGRKFMTRTEELERVWADAGVKDPAELTVVLEPTRNAWIVIAEWFRRRGAKVVMVPTTQSAGVSFHLCKSGWSIIGPPSGRTEGVFCDEGHGVGW
;
A
#
# COMPACT_ATOMS: atom_id res chain seq x y z
N MET A 1 -12.60 10.77 5.08
CA MET A 1 -11.17 10.95 4.76
C MET A 1 -10.60 9.56 4.61
N THR A 2 -9.88 9.27 3.53
CA THR A 2 -9.41 7.91 3.24
C THR A 2 -7.90 7.86 3.38
N LEU A 3 -7.41 7.15 4.40
CA LEU A 3 -5.98 6.87 4.57
C LEU A 3 -5.67 5.51 3.95
N THR A 4 -4.69 5.47 3.05
CA THR A 4 -4.23 4.23 2.43
C THR A 4 -2.75 4.01 2.71
N LEU A 5 -2.41 2.86 3.27
CA LEU A 5 -1.04 2.43 3.52
C LEU A 5 -0.73 1.28 2.57
N GLY A 6 0.01 1.56 1.49
CA GLY A 6 0.50 0.53 0.57
C GLY A 6 1.80 -0.06 1.08
N ILE A 7 1.89 -1.39 1.15
CA ILE A 7 3.06 -2.12 1.64
C ILE A 7 3.50 -3.14 0.59
N ASP A 8 4.71 -2.95 0.08
CA ASP A 8 5.46 -3.94 -0.70
C ASP A 8 6.18 -4.89 0.28
N VAL A 9 5.75 -6.15 0.29
CA VAL A 9 6.21 -7.17 1.23
C VAL A 9 7.41 -7.91 0.66
N ALA A 10 8.59 -7.69 1.24
CA ALA A 10 9.76 -8.52 0.97
C ALA A 10 9.85 -9.78 1.87
N VAL A 11 10.50 -10.84 1.39
CA VAL A 11 10.76 -12.08 2.18
C VAL A 11 12.07 -12.00 2.96
N ARG A 12 13.12 -11.44 2.35
CA ARG A 12 14.49 -11.39 2.91
C ARG A 12 15.05 -9.98 3.06
N ALA A 13 14.33 -8.98 2.56
CA ALA A 13 14.70 -7.57 2.66
C ALA A 13 13.67 -6.83 3.53
N ALA A 14 13.93 -5.56 3.82
CA ALA A 14 12.94 -4.71 4.45
C ALA A 14 11.73 -4.51 3.53
N HIS A 15 10.54 -4.55 4.11
CA HIS A 15 9.31 -4.13 3.45
C HIS A 15 9.37 -2.62 3.18
N GLN A 16 8.62 -2.15 2.19
CA GLN A 16 8.52 -0.72 1.89
C GLN A 16 7.08 -0.27 2.00
N ALA A 17 6.86 0.79 2.78
CA ALA A 17 5.56 1.39 2.97
C ALA A 17 5.44 2.75 2.26
N THR A 18 4.23 3.08 1.82
CA THR A 18 3.82 4.38 1.31
C THR A 18 2.48 4.74 1.92
N LEU A 19 2.36 5.93 2.51
CA LEU A 19 1.09 6.45 3.00
C LEU A 19 0.57 7.51 2.06
N SER A 20 -0.73 7.46 1.86
CA SER A 20 -1.47 8.45 1.12
C SER A 20 -2.78 8.80 1.82
N ARG A 21 -3.22 10.03 1.61
CA ARG A 21 -4.45 10.60 2.13
C ARG A 21 -5.24 11.17 0.96
N ASP A 22 -6.46 10.70 0.78
CA ASP A 22 -7.38 11.19 -0.25
C ASP A 22 -6.73 11.24 -1.65
N GLY A 23 -5.98 10.19 -1.97
CA GLY A 23 -5.28 10.05 -3.25
C GLY A 23 -3.89 10.68 -3.35
N LYS A 24 -3.49 11.48 -2.36
CA LYS A 24 -2.20 12.19 -2.36
C LYS A 24 -1.20 11.50 -1.44
N THR A 25 0.00 11.27 -1.95
CA THR A 25 1.11 10.71 -1.16
C THR A 25 1.48 11.68 -0.04
N VAL A 26 1.42 11.19 1.21
CA VAL A 26 1.88 11.91 2.40
C VAL A 26 3.36 11.63 2.62
N TRP A 27 3.76 10.35 2.50
CA TRP A 27 5.14 9.92 2.54
C TRP A 27 5.34 8.60 1.80
N ARG A 28 6.58 8.33 1.37
CA ARG A 28 6.96 7.14 0.61
C ARG A 28 8.27 6.56 1.12
N GLY A 29 8.43 5.24 0.98
CA GLY A 29 9.72 4.56 1.13
C GLY A 29 10.12 4.28 2.57
N ARG A 30 9.16 4.25 3.51
CA ARG A 30 9.45 3.83 4.89
C ARG A 30 9.78 2.35 4.90
N LYS A 31 11.01 2.03 5.29
CA LYS A 31 11.51 0.66 5.37
C LYS A 31 11.29 0.10 6.76
N PHE A 32 10.85 -1.14 6.84
CA PHE A 32 10.65 -1.83 8.10
C PHE A 32 10.77 -3.35 7.94
N MET A 33 11.11 -4.05 9.03
CA MET A 33 11.02 -5.51 9.13
C MET A 33 9.72 -5.91 9.84
N THR A 34 9.31 -7.18 9.73
CA THR A 34 8.20 -7.75 10.55
C THR A 34 8.65 -7.95 12.01
N ARG A 35 8.99 -6.86 12.70
CA ARG A 35 9.26 -6.80 14.14
C ARG A 35 8.24 -5.87 14.78
N THR A 36 7.80 -6.21 15.98
CA THR A 36 6.71 -5.48 16.66
C THR A 36 7.02 -3.99 16.77
N GLU A 37 8.22 -3.63 17.20
CA GLU A 37 8.66 -2.24 17.37
C GLU A 37 8.70 -1.45 16.05
N GLU A 38 8.99 -2.10 14.93
CA GLU A 38 9.02 -1.45 13.62
C GLU A 38 7.61 -1.28 13.05
N LEU A 39 6.72 -2.25 13.30
CA LEU A 39 5.29 -2.13 12.97
C LEU A 39 4.63 -1.00 13.77
N GLU A 40 4.94 -0.88 15.07
CA GLU A 40 4.45 0.24 15.90
C GLU A 40 4.93 1.60 15.37
N ARG A 41 6.18 1.70 14.90
CA ARG A 41 6.69 2.92 14.28
C ARG A 41 5.88 3.28 13.05
N VAL A 42 5.67 2.34 12.12
CA VAL A 42 4.87 2.56 10.90
C VAL A 42 3.43 2.97 11.23
N TRP A 43 2.84 2.39 12.29
CA TRP A 43 1.51 2.74 12.75
C TRP A 43 1.43 4.17 13.31
N ALA A 44 2.35 4.53 14.21
CA ALA A 44 2.44 5.89 14.75
C ALA A 44 2.66 6.92 13.62
N ASP A 45 3.51 6.56 12.68
CA ASP A 45 3.85 7.32 11.48
C ASP A 45 2.68 7.51 10.50
N ALA A 46 1.68 6.63 10.55
CA ALA A 46 0.45 6.77 9.78
C ALA A 46 -0.49 7.83 10.39
N GLY A 47 -0.32 8.18 11.68
CA GLY A 47 -1.06 9.25 12.34
C GLY A 47 -2.58 9.01 12.38
N VAL A 48 -2.99 7.74 12.47
CA VAL A 48 -4.39 7.32 12.40
C VAL A 48 -5.12 7.68 13.70
N LYS A 49 -6.24 8.41 13.59
CA LYS A 49 -7.09 8.75 14.75
C LYS A 49 -8.14 7.68 15.02
N ASP A 50 -8.80 7.21 13.97
CA ASP A 50 -9.70 6.05 13.99
C ASP A 50 -9.10 4.94 13.11
N PRO A 51 -8.72 3.78 13.70
CA PRO A 51 -8.21 2.64 12.96
C PRO A 51 -9.04 2.23 11.74
N ALA A 52 -10.37 2.34 11.80
CA ALA A 52 -11.27 1.89 10.73
C ALA A 52 -11.18 2.75 9.44
N GLU A 53 -10.55 3.92 9.52
CA GLU A 53 -10.25 4.80 8.40
C GLU A 53 -8.98 4.41 7.64
N LEU A 54 -8.11 3.60 8.25
CA LEU A 54 -6.90 3.09 7.60
C LEU A 54 -7.23 1.87 6.75
N THR A 55 -6.95 1.96 5.46
CA THR A 55 -6.90 0.82 4.55
C THR A 55 -5.45 0.46 4.26
N VAL A 56 -5.04 -0.74 4.65
CA VAL A 56 -3.72 -1.30 4.35
C VAL A 56 -3.83 -2.17 3.11
N VAL A 57 -3.07 -1.83 2.08
CA VAL A 57 -3.01 -2.57 0.82
C VAL A 57 -1.71 -3.34 0.79
N LEU A 58 -1.80 -4.67 0.70
CA LEU A 58 -0.66 -5.57 0.69
C LEU A 58 -0.56 -6.30 -0.65
N GLU A 59 0.63 -6.32 -1.22
CA GLU A 59 1.00 -7.29 -2.24
C GLU A 59 1.39 -8.61 -1.55
N PRO A 60 0.69 -9.74 -1.81
CA PRO A 60 0.95 -11.01 -1.15
C PRO A 60 2.26 -11.62 -1.67
N THR A 61 3.32 -11.48 -0.87
CA THR A 61 4.57 -12.20 -1.12
C THR A 61 4.67 -13.43 -0.22
N ARG A 62 4.47 -14.63 -0.80
CA ARG A 62 4.44 -15.93 -0.10
C ARG A 62 3.53 -15.87 1.14
N ASN A 63 4.04 -16.23 2.32
CA ASN A 63 3.32 -16.18 3.59
C ASN A 63 3.76 -15.00 4.47
N ALA A 64 4.71 -14.18 4.03
CA ALA A 64 5.25 -13.07 4.83
C ALA A 64 4.19 -12.00 5.15
N TRP A 65 3.21 -11.84 4.26
CA TRP A 65 2.11 -10.89 4.42
C TRP A 65 1.17 -11.25 5.58
N ILE A 66 1.05 -12.53 5.98
CA ILE A 66 0.05 -12.99 6.96
C ILE A 66 0.23 -12.27 8.29
N VAL A 67 1.48 -12.20 8.77
CA VAL A 67 1.79 -11.58 10.07
C VAL A 67 1.51 -10.08 10.04
N ILE A 68 1.88 -9.41 8.94
CA ILE A 68 1.63 -7.98 8.75
C ILE A 68 0.13 -7.70 8.69
N ALA A 69 -0.62 -8.45 7.88
CA ALA A 69 -2.06 -8.31 7.74
C ALA A 69 -2.78 -8.49 9.08
N GLU A 70 -2.49 -9.55 9.82
CA GLU A 70 -3.13 -9.81 11.11
C GLU A 70 -2.77 -8.75 12.16
N TRP A 71 -1.53 -8.24 12.14
CA TRP A 71 -1.12 -7.18 13.06
C TRP A 71 -1.94 -5.89 12.87
N PHE A 72 -2.19 -5.50 11.61
CA PHE A 72 -3.03 -4.34 11.28
C PHE A 72 -4.52 -4.59 11.52
N ARG A 73 -5.04 -5.77 11.16
CA ARG A 73 -6.44 -6.16 11.42
C ARG A 73 -6.79 -6.12 12.90
N ARG A 74 -5.90 -6.65 13.76
CA ARG A 74 -6.09 -6.63 15.23
C ARG A 74 -6.17 -5.23 15.82
N ARG A 75 -5.64 -4.22 15.12
CA ARG A 75 -5.73 -2.81 15.52
C ARG A 75 -6.98 -2.11 14.98
N GLY A 76 -7.80 -2.79 14.17
CA GLY A 76 -9.02 -2.23 13.59
C GLY A 76 -8.85 -1.67 12.18
N ALA A 77 -7.67 -1.79 11.57
CA ALA A 77 -7.47 -1.38 10.19
C ALA A 77 -8.10 -2.35 9.21
N LYS A 78 -8.58 -1.82 8.07
CA LYS A 78 -9.04 -2.62 6.94
C LYS A 78 -7.82 -3.10 6.17
N VAL A 79 -7.72 -4.40 5.90
CA VAL A 79 -6.59 -4.96 5.13
C VAL A 79 -7.09 -5.59 3.84
N VAL A 80 -6.62 -5.07 2.72
CA VAL A 80 -6.92 -5.53 1.37
C VAL A 80 -5.68 -6.17 0.77
N MET A 81 -5.85 -7.38 0.25
CA MET A 81 -4.81 -8.09 -0.49
C MET A 81 -5.03 -7.90 -1.99
N VAL A 82 -3.99 -7.52 -2.73
CA VAL A 82 -4.06 -7.43 -4.20
C VAL A 82 -3.44 -8.69 -4.79
N PRO A 83 -4.22 -9.62 -5.38
CA PRO A 83 -3.68 -10.89 -5.86
C PRO A 83 -2.64 -10.67 -6.98
N THR A 84 -1.56 -11.45 -6.92
CA THR A 84 -0.43 -11.38 -7.86
C THR A 84 -0.79 -11.71 -9.31
N THR A 85 -1.98 -12.25 -9.57
CA THR A 85 -2.48 -12.52 -10.93
C THR A 85 -3.10 -11.28 -11.58
N GLN A 86 -3.65 -10.34 -10.79
CA GLN A 86 -4.03 -9.01 -11.30
C GLN A 86 -2.79 -8.13 -11.56
N SER A 87 -1.61 -8.53 -11.10
CA SER A 87 -0.31 -7.94 -11.43
C SER A 87 0.47 -8.69 -12.51
N ALA A 88 -0.07 -9.79 -13.09
CA ALA A 88 0.65 -10.62 -14.07
C ALA A 88 0.33 -10.27 -15.54
N GLY A 89 -0.74 -9.52 -15.82
CA GLY A 89 -1.11 -9.08 -17.18
C GLY A 89 -0.42 -7.79 -17.64
N VAL A 90 0.31 -7.12 -16.75
CA VAL A 90 1.13 -5.95 -17.03
C VAL A 90 2.37 -6.15 -16.18
N SER A 91 3.56 -6.20 -16.80
CA SER A 91 4.84 -6.31 -16.11
C SER A 91 4.99 -5.20 -15.06
N PHE A 92 4.54 -5.42 -13.83
CA PHE A 92 4.82 -4.57 -12.70
C PHE A 92 6.22 -4.89 -12.20
N HIS A 93 7.21 -4.52 -13.03
CA HIS A 93 8.44 -3.99 -12.48
C HIS A 93 7.99 -2.82 -11.59
N LEU A 94 8.04 -3.00 -10.27
CA LEU A 94 7.85 -1.96 -9.26
C LEU A 94 8.84 -0.84 -9.57
N CYS A 95 8.44 0.03 -10.49
CA CYS A 95 9.30 1.05 -11.05
C CYS A 95 9.53 2.08 -9.96
N LYS A 96 10.79 2.46 -9.82
CA LYS A 96 11.33 3.34 -8.78
C LYS A 96 10.75 4.76 -8.80
N SER A 97 9.80 5.10 -9.66
CA SER A 97 9.12 6.40 -9.76
C SER A 97 7.81 6.40 -8.96
N GLY A 98 7.39 7.58 -8.49
CA GLY A 98 6.30 7.81 -7.52
C GLY A 98 5.01 7.02 -7.78
N TRP A 99 4.43 6.45 -6.71
CA TRP A 99 3.05 6.00 -6.76
C TRP A 99 2.13 7.22 -6.67
N SER A 100 1.10 7.29 -7.52
CA SER A 100 -0.11 8.09 -7.33
C SER A 100 -1.26 7.13 -7.12
N ILE A 101 -1.88 7.14 -5.93
CA ILE A 101 -3.12 6.38 -5.72
C ILE A 101 -4.29 7.25 -6.17
N ILE A 102 -4.57 7.29 -7.47
CA ILE A 102 -5.78 7.94 -7.95
C ILE A 102 -6.94 6.97 -7.68
N GLY A 103 -7.76 7.28 -6.68
CA GLY A 103 -9.05 6.59 -6.52
C GLY A 103 -9.95 6.96 -7.71
N PRO A 104 -10.76 6.02 -8.25
CA PRO A 104 -11.60 6.32 -9.40
C PRO A 104 -12.64 7.40 -9.03
N PRO A 105 -13.00 8.29 -9.97
CA PRO A 105 -14.12 9.19 -9.76
C PRO A 105 -15.41 8.36 -9.74
N SER A 106 -16.10 8.38 -8.61
CA SER A 106 -17.47 7.89 -8.41
C SER A 106 -17.78 6.44 -8.84
N GLY A 107 -17.93 5.55 -7.85
CA GLY A 107 -18.94 4.49 -7.89
C GLY A 107 -18.61 3.16 -8.59
N ARG A 108 -17.36 2.90 -9.00
CA ARG A 108 -16.97 1.60 -9.59
C ARG A 108 -15.79 1.00 -8.81
N THR A 109 -16.01 -0.13 -8.15
CA THR A 109 -15.00 -0.89 -7.35
C THR A 109 -14.15 -1.82 -8.21
N GLU A 110 -13.59 -1.33 -9.32
CA GLU A 110 -12.64 -2.12 -10.13
C GLU A 110 -11.53 -1.23 -10.69
N GLY A 111 -10.28 -1.57 -10.35
CA GLY A 111 -9.06 -1.09 -11.02
C GLY A 111 -8.26 -0.04 -10.24
N VAL A 112 -7.07 -0.42 -9.77
CA VAL A 112 -5.98 0.52 -9.50
C VAL A 112 -5.39 0.88 -10.86
N PHE A 113 -5.57 2.12 -11.31
CA PHE A 113 -5.05 2.61 -12.59
C PHE A 113 -3.70 3.28 -12.39
N CYS A 114 -2.70 2.90 -13.20
CA CYS A 114 -1.46 3.66 -13.33
C CYS A 114 -1.69 4.77 -14.37
N ASP A 115 -1.57 6.03 -13.96
CA ASP A 115 -1.58 7.16 -14.88
C ASP A 115 -0.22 7.22 -15.59
N GLU A 116 -0.17 6.84 -16.87
CA GLU A 116 0.98 7.09 -17.75
C GLU A 116 0.98 8.56 -18.18
N GLY A 117 1.30 9.46 -17.25
CA GLY A 117 1.54 10.86 -17.54
C GLY A 117 2.91 11.08 -18.18
N HIS A 118 3.11 10.67 -19.44
CA HIS A 118 4.15 11.23 -20.30
C HIS A 118 3.58 11.47 -21.70
N GLY A 119 3.39 12.75 -22.02
CA GLY A 119 2.97 13.20 -23.34
C GLY A 119 3.94 12.75 -24.42
N VAL A 120 3.40 12.08 -25.43
CA VAL A 120 4.02 11.94 -26.75
C VAL A 120 3.91 13.28 -27.47
N GLY A 121 5.03 13.99 -27.55
CA GLY A 121 5.26 14.96 -28.62
C GLY A 121 5.63 14.21 -29.89
N TRP A 122 5.05 14.63 -31.01
CA TRP A 122 5.37 14.16 -32.36
C TRP A 122 6.84 14.39 -32.73
#